data_AF-U3KMK9-F1
#
_entry.id   AF-U3KMK9-F1
#
_cell.length_a   1.000
_cell.length_b   1.000
_cell.length_c   1.000
_cell.angle_alpha   90.00
_cell.angle_beta   90.00
_cell.angle_gamma   90.00
#
_symmetry.space_group_name_H-M   'P 1'
#
loop_
_entity.id
_entity.type
_entity.pdbx_description
1 polymer ?
#
loop_
_entity_poly.entity_id
_entity_poly.type
_entity_poly.pdbx_seq_one_letter_code
_entity_poly.pdbx_strand_id
1 'polypeptide(L)'
;MCAVSASPDNLIFHVKNGMRSTKYKPVDYQQLHALTETKKLASASSELKIRKALQTSKISKERRLMKQHKQVWWQEHHRLNQARTKIESEIKCFLNEDNVGNECLCDLKNFEQELSEQWCTFLKNVINPIQQLRADLKHTEPHIFRPSHPHTEVNSAKVLQEVDFVKKQLKAVFERLSLERQEIETDLSDWNMKILDHSLEEKTNLLSELPTELEALDCPYPELKSAILNEFCNFTEKYRKKLQDADRQLEDIFR
;
A
#
# COMPACT_ATOMS: atom_id res chain seq x y z
N MET A 1 80.03 19.43 12.18
CA MET A 1 81.43 19.07 11.92
C MET A 1 81.51 18.33 10.60
N CYS A 2 82.26 18.94 9.68
CA CYS A 2 82.87 18.41 8.46
C CYS A 2 82.01 17.55 7.51
N ALA A 3 81.47 18.21 6.48
CA ALA A 3 81.24 17.59 5.19
C ALA A 3 82.59 17.16 4.60
N VAL A 4 82.82 15.85 4.50
CA VAL A 4 83.93 15.31 3.72
C VAL A 4 83.41 15.11 2.29
N SER A 5 83.81 16.03 1.42
CA SER A 5 83.64 15.92 -0.02
C SER A 5 84.33 14.66 -0.52
N ALA A 6 83.54 13.68 -0.99
CA ALA A 6 84.09 12.54 -1.70
C ALA A 6 84.67 13.03 -3.04
N SER A 7 86.00 13.01 -3.16
CA SER A 7 86.70 13.35 -4.40
C SER A 7 86.32 12.38 -5.53
N PRO A 8 86.02 12.88 -6.75
CA PRO A 8 85.64 12.06 -7.90
C PRO A 8 86.73 11.07 -8.35
N ASP A 9 87.98 11.27 -7.93
CA ASP A 9 89.11 10.40 -8.27
C ASP A 9 89.00 9.01 -7.65
N ASN A 10 88.39 8.89 -6.45
CA ASN A 10 88.16 7.58 -5.82
C ASN A 10 87.10 6.76 -6.57
N LEU A 11 86.11 7.41 -7.17
CA LEU A 11 85.04 6.73 -7.92
C LEU A 11 85.59 6.14 -9.23
N ILE A 12 86.48 6.88 -9.90
CA ILE A 12 87.15 6.44 -11.14
C ILE A 12 88.14 5.30 -10.85
N PHE A 13 88.83 5.33 -9.71
CA PHE A 13 89.71 4.24 -9.29
C PHE A 13 88.95 2.92 -9.01
N HIS A 14 87.75 2.99 -8.43
CA HIS A 14 86.90 1.82 -8.18
C HIS A 14 86.37 1.14 -9.45
N VAL A 15 86.04 1.92 -10.49
CA VAL A 15 85.58 1.39 -11.78
C VAL A 15 86.73 0.76 -12.57
N LYS A 16 87.93 1.36 -12.50
CA LYS A 16 89.10 0.93 -13.29
C LYS A 16 89.78 -0.33 -12.74
N ASN A 17 89.70 -0.57 -11.42
CA ASN A 17 90.34 -1.70 -10.75
C ASN A 17 89.41 -2.91 -10.47
N GLY A 18 88.17 -2.91 -10.97
CA GLY A 18 87.30 -4.08 -10.87
C GLY A 18 86.96 -4.53 -9.44
N MET A 19 87.12 -3.66 -8.44
CA MET A 19 86.70 -3.98 -7.07
C MET A 19 85.17 -3.90 -6.97
N ARG A 20 84.51 -5.04 -7.20
CA ARG A 20 83.07 -5.17 -6.91
C ARG A 20 82.82 -4.85 -5.45
N SER A 21 81.96 -3.86 -5.19
CA SER A 21 81.47 -3.59 -3.85
C SER A 21 80.78 -4.87 -3.33
N THR A 22 81.30 -5.45 -2.24
CA THR A 22 80.69 -6.59 -1.54
C THR A 22 79.48 -6.20 -0.68
N LYS A 23 78.98 -4.96 -0.82
CA LYS A 23 77.95 -4.39 0.08
C LYS A 23 76.52 -4.85 -0.21
N TYR A 24 76.25 -5.44 -1.36
CA TYR A 24 74.90 -5.85 -1.74
C TYR A 24 74.85 -7.34 -2.07
N LYS A 25 74.07 -8.09 -1.29
CA LYS A 25 73.74 -9.48 -1.60
C LYS A 25 72.86 -9.51 -2.86
N PRO A 26 73.02 -10.52 -3.75
CA PRO A 26 72.14 -10.70 -4.90
C PRO A 26 70.68 -10.78 -4.44
N VAL A 27 69.79 -10.07 -5.13
CA VAL A 27 68.35 -10.09 -4.84
C VAL A 27 67.80 -11.47 -5.20
N ASP A 28 67.24 -12.15 -4.22
CA ASP A 28 66.53 -13.41 -4.43
C ASP A 28 65.12 -13.12 -4.96
N TYR A 29 64.98 -13.17 -6.28
CA TYR A 29 63.72 -12.94 -6.98
C TYR A 29 62.66 -14.00 -6.66
N GLN A 30 63.05 -15.24 -6.32
CA GLN A 30 62.10 -16.28 -5.94
C GLN A 30 61.47 -15.94 -4.59
N GLN A 31 62.27 -15.51 -3.62
CA GLN A 31 61.77 -15.07 -2.31
C GLN A 31 60.85 -13.84 -2.44
N LEU A 32 61.23 -12.86 -3.27
CA LEU A 32 60.39 -11.67 -3.51
C LEU A 32 59.06 -12.03 -4.17
N HIS A 33 59.07 -12.93 -5.16
CA HIS A 33 57.85 -13.40 -5.81
C HIS A 33 56.93 -14.14 -4.82
N ALA A 34 57.48 -15.03 -3.99
CA ALA A 34 56.74 -15.71 -2.94
C ALA A 34 56.11 -14.71 -1.93
N LEU A 35 56.84 -13.66 -1.55
CA LEU A 35 56.32 -12.61 -0.67
C LEU A 35 55.17 -11.82 -1.34
N THR A 36 55.30 -11.49 -2.62
CA THR A 36 54.26 -10.79 -3.37
C THR A 36 53.00 -11.64 -3.51
N GLU A 37 53.13 -12.91 -3.88
CA GLU A 37 51.98 -13.81 -4.03
C GLU A 37 51.29 -14.08 -2.69
N THR A 38 52.04 -14.27 -1.60
CA THR A 38 51.44 -14.40 -0.26
C THR A 38 50.69 -13.13 0.16
N LYS A 39 51.23 -11.94 -0.11
CA LYS A 39 50.54 -10.67 0.17
C LYS A 39 49.30 -10.47 -0.69
N LYS A 40 49.35 -10.86 -1.97
CA LYS A 40 48.21 -10.82 -2.88
C LYS A 40 47.09 -11.74 -2.43
N LEU A 41 47.42 -12.97 -2.03
CA LEU A 41 46.46 -13.92 -1.46
C LEU A 41 45.85 -13.41 -0.14
N ALA A 42 46.66 -12.82 0.74
CA ALA A 42 46.18 -12.23 2.00
C ALA A 42 45.24 -11.03 1.73
N SER A 43 45.55 -10.19 0.74
CA SER A 43 44.69 -9.08 0.32
C SER A 43 43.37 -9.57 -0.25
N ALA A 44 43.37 -10.54 -1.17
CA ALA A 44 42.16 -11.14 -1.73
C ALA A 44 41.28 -11.80 -0.65
N SER A 45 41.89 -12.50 0.32
CA SER A 45 41.18 -13.08 1.47
C SER A 45 40.53 -12.01 2.34
N SER A 46 41.23 -10.90 2.59
CA SER A 46 40.71 -9.76 3.37
C SER A 46 39.55 -9.06 2.64
N GLU A 47 39.69 -8.85 1.33
CA GLU A 47 38.62 -8.27 0.51
C GLU A 47 37.37 -9.14 0.49
N LEU A 48 37.55 -10.47 0.36
CA LEU A 48 36.43 -11.41 0.43
C LEU A 48 35.69 -11.34 1.78
N LYS A 49 36.43 -11.21 2.88
CA LYS A 49 35.83 -11.03 4.22
C LYS A 49 35.04 -9.72 4.31
N ILE A 50 35.58 -8.63 3.77
CA ILE A 50 34.88 -7.32 3.73
C ILE A 50 33.58 -7.43 2.94
N ARG A 51 33.61 -8.03 1.74
CA ARG A 51 32.41 -8.20 0.91
C ARG A 51 31.34 -9.05 1.62
N LYS A 52 31.75 -10.16 2.26
CA LYS A 52 30.83 -11.01 3.04
C LYS A 52 30.20 -10.27 4.22
N ALA A 53 30.99 -9.48 4.96
CA ALA A 53 30.49 -8.67 6.07
C ALA A 53 29.49 -7.61 5.59
N LEU A 54 29.78 -6.94 4.47
CA LEU A 54 28.90 -5.93 3.89
C LEU A 54 27.57 -6.54 3.41
N GLN A 55 27.62 -7.68 2.73
CA GLN A 55 26.41 -8.39 2.28
C GLN A 55 25.56 -8.84 3.48
N THR A 56 26.19 -9.39 4.52
CA THR A 56 25.48 -9.81 5.75
C THR A 56 24.84 -8.62 6.45
N SER A 57 25.56 -7.49 6.53
CA SER A 57 25.03 -6.23 7.07
C SER A 57 23.82 -5.73 6.28
N LYS A 58 23.90 -5.70 4.95
CA LYS A 58 22.79 -5.32 4.07
C LYS A 58 21.55 -6.20 4.31
N ILE A 59 21.70 -7.52 4.25
CA ILE A 59 20.60 -8.47 4.49
C ILE A 59 20.02 -8.29 5.90
N SER A 60 20.87 -8.05 6.91
CA SER A 60 20.41 -7.83 8.29
C SER A 60 19.56 -6.56 8.42
N LYS A 61 19.94 -5.48 7.72
CA LYS A 61 19.19 -4.22 7.70
C LYS A 61 17.84 -4.41 7.00
N GLU A 62 17.83 -5.05 5.83
CA GLU A 62 16.59 -5.36 5.09
C GLU A 62 15.65 -6.23 5.92
N ARG A 63 16.15 -7.29 6.56
CA ARG A 63 15.32 -8.15 7.44
C ARG A 63 14.74 -7.38 8.62
N ARG A 64 15.50 -6.48 9.24
CA ARG A 64 14.98 -5.64 10.34
C ARG A 64 13.91 -4.66 9.84
N LEU A 65 14.18 -3.99 8.72
CA LEU A 65 13.23 -3.08 8.10
C LEU A 65 11.92 -3.78 7.76
N MET A 66 12.00 -4.99 7.20
CA MET A 66 10.80 -5.77 6.88
C MET A 66 10.00 -6.20 8.10
N LYS A 67 10.68 -6.57 9.20
CA LYS A 67 10.01 -6.86 10.47
C LYS A 67 9.27 -5.63 11.00
N GLN A 68 9.90 -4.46 10.95
CA GLN A 68 9.28 -3.19 11.37
C GLN A 68 8.08 -2.84 10.49
N HIS A 69 8.22 -2.89 9.15
CA HIS A 69 7.12 -2.63 8.23
C HIS A 69 5.95 -3.58 8.46
N LYS A 70 6.22 -4.88 8.62
CA LYS A 70 5.18 -5.86 8.91
C LYS A 70 4.47 -5.54 10.22
N GLN A 71 5.18 -5.14 11.25
CA GLN A 71 4.58 -4.76 12.54
C GLN A 71 3.68 -3.53 12.40
N VAL A 72 4.17 -2.46 11.77
CA VAL A 72 3.39 -1.24 11.55
C VAL A 72 2.16 -1.53 10.71
N TRP A 73 2.30 -2.32 9.63
CA TRP A 73 1.18 -2.72 8.79
C TRP A 73 0.13 -3.51 9.55
N TRP A 74 0.54 -4.43 10.43
CA TRP A 74 -0.39 -5.18 11.28
C TRP A 74 -1.13 -4.30 12.26
N GLN A 75 -0.44 -3.33 12.88
CA GLN A 75 -1.06 -2.37 13.78
C GLN A 75 -2.08 -1.50 13.05
N GLU A 76 -1.73 -0.99 11.87
CA GLU A 76 -2.60 -0.13 11.08
C GLU A 76 -3.80 -0.90 10.53
N HIS A 77 -3.59 -2.12 10.01
CA HIS A 77 -4.67 -2.99 9.57
C HIS A 77 -5.67 -3.26 10.72
N HIS A 78 -5.16 -3.54 11.92
CA HIS A 78 -6.00 -3.73 13.09
C HIS A 78 -6.76 -2.45 13.47
N ARG A 79 -6.08 -1.29 13.49
CA ARG A 79 -6.70 0.02 13.80
C ARG A 79 -7.81 0.35 12.80
N LEU A 80 -7.56 0.17 11.50
CA LEU A 80 -8.53 0.39 10.44
C LEU A 80 -9.70 -0.57 10.54
N ASN A 81 -9.43 -1.85 10.84
CA ASN A 81 -10.50 -2.83 11.00
C ASN A 81 -11.39 -2.49 12.20
N GLN A 82 -10.81 -2.06 13.33
CA GLN A 82 -11.59 -1.59 14.47
C GLN A 82 -12.44 -0.36 14.14
N ALA A 83 -11.88 0.62 13.44
CA ALA A 83 -12.61 1.81 12.99
C ALA A 83 -13.77 1.44 12.06
N ARG A 84 -13.51 0.54 11.10
CA ARG A 84 -14.52 -0.01 10.20
C ARG A 84 -15.65 -0.69 10.98
N THR A 85 -15.33 -1.64 11.86
CA THR A 85 -16.34 -2.36 12.64
C THR A 85 -17.16 -1.43 13.53
N LYS A 86 -16.55 -0.39 14.10
CA LYS A 86 -17.27 0.63 14.88
C LYS A 86 -18.30 1.36 14.01
N ILE A 87 -17.89 1.90 12.87
CA ILE A 87 -18.78 2.62 11.95
C ILE A 87 -19.87 1.70 11.41
N GLU A 88 -19.53 0.47 11.02
CA GLU A 88 -20.52 -0.54 10.58
C GLU A 88 -21.55 -0.83 11.67
N SER A 89 -21.14 -0.89 12.95
CA SER A 89 -22.08 -1.09 14.06
C SER A 89 -22.97 0.13 14.31
N GLU A 90 -22.45 1.35 14.16
CA GLU A 90 -23.23 2.59 14.29
C GLU A 90 -24.27 2.72 13.18
N ILE A 91 -23.88 2.45 11.92
CA ILE A 91 -24.80 2.39 10.78
C ILE A 91 -25.87 1.34 11.02
N LYS A 92 -25.48 0.15 11.47
CA LYS A 92 -26.42 -0.94 11.75
C LYS A 92 -27.39 -0.59 12.87
N CYS A 93 -26.95 0.09 13.93
CA CYS A 93 -27.84 0.58 14.97
C CYS A 93 -28.86 1.57 14.38
N PHE A 94 -28.41 2.53 13.58
CA PHE A 94 -29.27 3.52 12.94
C PHE A 94 -30.33 2.90 12.01
N LEU A 95 -29.95 1.86 11.25
CA LEU A 95 -30.87 1.14 10.36
C LEU A 95 -31.86 0.21 11.09
N ASN A 96 -31.59 -0.15 12.35
CA ASN A 96 -32.45 -1.02 13.15
C ASN A 96 -33.26 -0.28 14.22
N GLU A 97 -33.05 1.02 14.41
CA GLU A 97 -33.96 1.85 15.20
C GLU A 97 -35.31 1.88 14.48
N ASP A 98 -36.37 1.51 15.19
CA ASP A 98 -37.77 1.59 14.73
C ASP A 98 -38.19 3.07 14.63
N ASN A 99 -37.57 3.79 13.71
CA ASN A 99 -37.88 5.18 13.39
C ASN A 99 -39.16 5.15 12.55
N VAL A 100 -40.29 5.34 13.24
CA VAL A 100 -41.63 5.42 12.66
C VAL A 100 -41.61 6.46 11.52
N GLY A 101 -41.67 5.99 10.27
CA GLY A 101 -41.96 6.82 9.10
C GLY A 101 -40.89 6.96 8.01
N ASN A 102 -39.80 6.19 8.02
CA ASN A 102 -38.75 6.37 7.00
C ASN A 102 -38.67 5.21 5.98
N GLU A 103 -39.53 5.27 4.96
CA GLU A 103 -39.57 4.33 3.83
C GLU A 103 -38.20 4.18 3.11
N CYS A 104 -37.40 5.25 3.08
CA CYS A 104 -36.04 5.26 2.51
C CYS A 104 -35.05 4.35 3.28
N LEU A 105 -35.21 4.17 4.61
CA LEU A 105 -34.35 3.25 5.38
C LEU A 105 -34.63 1.78 5.04
N CYS A 106 -35.86 1.46 4.63
CA CYS A 106 -36.22 0.11 4.18
C CYS A 106 -35.46 -0.26 2.90
N ASP A 107 -35.36 0.66 1.94
CA ASP A 107 -34.59 0.46 0.70
C ASP A 107 -33.10 0.25 1.00
N LEU A 108 -32.53 1.06 1.89
CA LEU A 108 -31.13 0.90 2.32
C LEU A 108 -30.85 -0.47 2.95
N LYS A 109 -31.78 -0.99 3.75
CA LYS A 109 -31.68 -2.33 4.35
C LYS A 109 -31.76 -3.44 3.29
N ASN A 110 -32.62 -3.28 2.28
CA ASN A 110 -32.71 -4.21 1.16
C ASN A 110 -31.40 -4.24 0.36
N PHE A 111 -30.81 -3.07 0.09
CA PHE A 111 -29.50 -2.97 -0.58
C PHE A 111 -28.37 -3.58 0.27
N GLU A 112 -28.35 -3.38 1.59
CA GLU A 112 -27.38 -4.02 2.49
C GLU A 112 -27.42 -5.55 2.34
N GLN A 113 -28.63 -6.12 2.34
CA GLN A 113 -28.82 -7.55 2.20
C GLN A 113 -28.36 -8.05 0.83
N GLU A 114 -28.78 -7.40 -0.26
CA GLU A 114 -28.41 -7.79 -1.62
C GLU A 114 -26.88 -7.74 -1.81
N LEU A 115 -26.23 -6.67 -1.36
CA LEU A 115 -24.77 -6.54 -1.43
C LEU A 115 -24.05 -7.61 -0.62
N SER A 116 -24.57 -7.98 0.55
CA SER A 116 -24.02 -9.06 1.39
C SER A 116 -24.12 -10.42 0.68
N GLU A 117 -25.25 -10.71 0.04
CA GLU A 117 -25.45 -11.94 -0.74
C GLU A 117 -24.56 -11.99 -1.98
N GLN A 118 -24.45 -10.88 -2.71
CA GLN A 118 -23.54 -10.75 -3.85
C GLN A 118 -22.08 -10.92 -3.42
N TRP A 119 -21.68 -10.32 -2.31
CA TRP A 119 -20.33 -10.46 -1.76
C TRP A 119 -20.01 -11.91 -1.37
N CYS A 120 -20.93 -12.59 -0.68
CA CYS A 120 -20.81 -14.01 -0.36
C CYS A 120 -20.67 -14.88 -1.63
N THR A 121 -21.44 -14.57 -2.67
CA THR A 121 -21.39 -15.27 -3.96
C THR A 121 -20.05 -15.03 -4.66
N PHE A 122 -19.60 -13.77 -4.72
CA PHE A 122 -18.30 -13.41 -5.27
C PHE A 122 -17.16 -14.13 -4.53
N LEU A 123 -17.17 -14.11 -3.20
CA LEU A 123 -16.12 -14.76 -2.39
C LEU A 123 -16.08 -16.27 -2.65
N LYS A 124 -17.25 -16.93 -2.74
CA LYS A 124 -17.33 -18.36 -3.12
C LYS A 124 -16.77 -18.59 -4.52
N ASN A 125 -17.14 -17.76 -5.49
CA ASN A 125 -16.69 -17.88 -6.87
C ASN A 125 -15.18 -17.65 -7.04
N VAL A 126 -14.54 -16.89 -6.14
CA VAL A 126 -13.08 -16.67 -6.16
C VAL A 126 -12.33 -17.74 -5.37
N ILE A 127 -12.81 -18.09 -4.17
CA ILE A 127 -12.11 -19.01 -3.26
C ILE A 127 -12.26 -20.46 -3.70
N ASN A 128 -13.46 -20.89 -4.11
CA ASN A 128 -13.71 -22.29 -4.43
C ASN A 128 -12.83 -22.80 -5.59
N PRO A 129 -12.64 -22.06 -6.71
CA PRO A 129 -11.73 -22.52 -7.76
C PRO A 129 -10.28 -22.65 -7.30
N ILE A 130 -9.81 -21.77 -6.40
CA ILE A 130 -8.46 -21.86 -5.83
C ILE A 130 -8.33 -23.09 -4.93
N GLN A 131 -9.33 -23.35 -4.09
CA GLN A 131 -9.36 -24.53 -3.23
C GLN A 131 -9.45 -25.83 -4.06
N GLN A 132 -10.25 -25.83 -5.12
CA GLN A 132 -10.37 -26.93 -6.07
C GLN A 132 -9.03 -27.19 -6.77
N LEU A 133 -8.41 -26.16 -7.34
CA LEU A 133 -7.08 -26.26 -7.94
C LEU A 133 -6.05 -26.81 -6.96
N ARG A 134 -6.10 -26.37 -5.70
CA ARG A 134 -5.20 -26.86 -4.65
C ARG A 134 -5.43 -28.33 -4.33
N ALA A 135 -6.68 -28.79 -4.34
CA ALA A 135 -7.03 -30.20 -4.16
C ALA A 135 -6.54 -31.03 -5.37
N ASP A 136 -6.81 -30.56 -6.59
CA ASP A 136 -6.40 -31.24 -7.83
C ASP A 136 -4.88 -31.39 -7.92
N LEU A 137 -4.13 -30.35 -7.55
CA LEU A 137 -2.66 -30.40 -7.48
C LEU A 137 -2.17 -31.41 -6.44
N LYS A 138 -2.80 -31.48 -5.26
CA LYS A 138 -2.47 -32.48 -4.23
C LYS A 138 -2.80 -33.91 -4.67
N HIS A 139 -3.88 -34.11 -5.44
CA HIS A 139 -4.21 -35.42 -6.01
C HIS A 139 -3.25 -35.84 -7.13
N THR A 140 -2.64 -34.88 -7.83
CA THR A 140 -1.64 -35.14 -8.86
C THR A 140 -0.26 -35.48 -8.26
N GLU A 141 0.02 -35.00 -7.04
CA GLU A 141 1.29 -35.18 -6.32
C GLU A 141 1.70 -36.67 -6.08
N PRO A 142 0.83 -37.58 -5.60
CA PRO A 142 1.21 -38.99 -5.42
C PRO A 142 1.46 -39.76 -6.73
N HIS A 143 1.01 -39.25 -7.89
CA HIS A 143 1.29 -39.86 -9.20
C HIS A 143 2.66 -39.47 -9.76
N ILE A 144 3.27 -38.38 -9.30
CA ILE A 144 4.58 -37.91 -9.77
C ILE A 144 5.73 -38.63 -9.04
N PHE A 145 5.49 -39.15 -7.83
CA PHE A 145 6.53 -39.75 -6.98
C PHE A 145 6.46 -41.27 -6.82
N ARG A 146 5.54 -41.98 -7.51
CA ARG A 146 5.48 -43.45 -7.46
C ARG A 146 6.26 -44.06 -8.64
N PRO A 147 7.37 -44.78 -8.43
CA PRO A 147 8.01 -45.55 -9.49
C PRO A 147 7.19 -46.81 -9.73
N SER A 148 6.14 -46.72 -10.54
CA SER A 148 5.37 -47.88 -10.99
C SER A 148 4.78 -47.63 -12.38
N HIS A 149 5.38 -48.29 -13.37
CA HIS A 149 4.98 -48.48 -14.77
C HIS A 149 5.49 -47.48 -15.83
N PRO A 150 6.06 -47.95 -16.97
CA PRO A 150 6.74 -47.10 -17.96
C PRO A 150 5.82 -46.42 -18.99
N HIS A 151 4.49 -46.47 -18.84
CA HIS A 151 3.57 -46.09 -19.94
C HIS A 151 2.47 -45.09 -19.58
N THR A 152 2.63 -44.30 -18.52
CA THR A 152 1.81 -43.10 -18.34
C THR A 152 2.69 -41.88 -18.50
N GLU A 153 2.88 -41.44 -19.75
CA GLU A 153 3.37 -40.09 -20.02
C GLU A 153 2.40 -39.10 -19.36
N VAL A 154 2.78 -38.60 -18.18
CA VAL A 154 2.15 -37.42 -17.60
C VAL A 154 2.35 -36.33 -18.63
N ASN A 155 1.26 -35.93 -19.27
CA ASN A 155 1.27 -35.11 -20.48
C ASN A 155 1.60 -33.65 -20.13
N SER A 156 2.86 -33.41 -19.79
CA SER A 156 3.41 -32.14 -19.31
C SER A 156 3.09 -30.98 -20.27
N ALA A 157 3.05 -31.27 -21.58
CA ALA A 157 2.67 -30.32 -22.62
C ALA A 157 1.20 -29.87 -22.49
N LYS A 158 0.25 -30.78 -22.21
CA LYS A 158 -1.16 -30.43 -21.97
C LYS A 158 -1.34 -29.59 -20.72
N VAL A 159 -0.61 -29.89 -19.64
CA VAL A 159 -0.65 -29.11 -18.39
C VAL A 159 -0.11 -27.69 -18.62
N LEU A 160 0.98 -27.53 -19.35
CA LEU A 160 1.54 -26.22 -19.72
C LEU A 160 0.56 -25.39 -20.58
N GLN A 161 -0.11 -26.04 -21.53
CA GLN A 161 -1.11 -25.39 -22.38
C GLN A 161 -2.33 -24.91 -21.56
N GLU A 162 -2.82 -25.74 -20.63
CA GLU A 162 -3.94 -25.41 -19.75
C GLU A 162 -3.58 -24.23 -18.82
N VAL A 163 -2.36 -24.23 -18.27
CA VAL A 163 -1.85 -23.11 -17.44
C VAL A 163 -1.80 -21.81 -18.24
N ASP A 164 -1.35 -21.85 -19.50
CA ASP A 164 -1.30 -20.66 -20.35
C ASP A 164 -2.70 -20.17 -20.72
N PHE A 165 -3.65 -21.08 -20.93
CA PHE A 165 -5.06 -20.77 -21.16
C PHE A 165 -5.70 -20.11 -19.93
N VAL A 166 -5.52 -20.66 -18.73
CA VAL A 166 -6.03 -20.08 -17.48
C VAL A 166 -5.42 -18.71 -17.21
N LYS A 167 -4.13 -18.52 -17.49
CA LYS A 167 -3.48 -17.19 -17.38
C LYS A 167 -4.12 -16.16 -18.30
N LYS A 168 -4.42 -16.54 -19.55
CA LYS A 168 -5.10 -15.66 -20.51
C LYS A 168 -6.52 -15.33 -20.05
N GLN A 169 -7.27 -16.30 -19.56
CA GLN A 169 -8.60 -16.05 -18.99
C GLN A 169 -8.54 -15.13 -17.78
N LEU A 170 -7.63 -15.38 -16.84
CA LEU A 170 -7.48 -14.56 -15.64
C LEU A 170 -7.12 -13.12 -16.00
N LYS A 171 -6.23 -12.93 -16.97
CA LYS A 171 -5.87 -11.61 -17.48
C LYS A 171 -7.10 -10.87 -18.06
N ALA A 172 -7.89 -11.54 -18.90
CA ALA A 172 -9.09 -10.96 -19.48
C ALA A 172 -10.14 -10.58 -18.41
N VAL A 173 -10.31 -11.43 -17.39
CA VAL A 173 -11.20 -11.15 -16.26
C VAL A 173 -10.72 -9.93 -15.47
N PHE A 174 -9.42 -9.82 -15.18
CA PHE A 174 -8.87 -8.66 -14.49
C PHE A 174 -9.02 -7.36 -15.29
N GLU A 175 -8.80 -7.42 -16.60
CA GLU A 175 -9.02 -6.26 -17.49
C GLU A 175 -10.48 -5.81 -17.46
N ARG A 176 -11.44 -6.75 -17.55
CA ARG A 176 -12.87 -6.43 -17.43
C ARG A 176 -13.23 -5.83 -16.07
N LEU A 177 -12.78 -6.44 -14.98
CA LEU A 177 -13.03 -5.93 -13.62
C LEU A 177 -12.42 -4.54 -13.41
N SER A 178 -11.27 -4.27 -14.05
CA SER A 178 -10.64 -2.95 -13.96
C SER A 178 -11.45 -1.85 -14.66
N LEU A 179 -12.11 -2.19 -15.78
CA LEU A 179 -13.02 -1.29 -16.49
C LEU A 179 -14.30 -1.06 -15.68
N GLU A 180 -14.93 -2.12 -15.18
CA GLU A 180 -16.14 -2.03 -14.34
C GLU A 180 -15.89 -1.19 -13.09
N ARG A 181 -14.74 -1.38 -12.41
CA ARG A 181 -14.34 -0.52 -11.30
C ARG A 181 -14.24 0.95 -11.71
N GLN A 182 -13.61 1.23 -12.85
CA GLN A 182 -13.42 2.61 -13.31
C GLN A 182 -14.76 3.27 -13.65
N GLU A 183 -15.70 2.51 -14.21
CA GLU A 183 -17.07 2.96 -14.46
C GLU A 183 -17.78 3.32 -13.15
N ILE A 184 -17.75 2.43 -12.15
CA ILE A 184 -18.34 2.68 -10.83
C ILE A 184 -17.68 3.89 -10.14
N GLU A 185 -16.35 4.02 -10.20
CA GLU A 185 -15.64 5.17 -9.62
C GLU A 185 -16.06 6.50 -10.29
N THR A 186 -16.29 6.47 -11.61
CA THR A 186 -16.78 7.63 -12.37
C THR A 186 -18.20 7.97 -11.97
N ASP A 187 -19.10 6.98 -11.92
CA ASP A 187 -20.50 7.16 -11.51
C ASP A 187 -20.59 7.73 -10.09
N LEU A 188 -19.82 7.19 -9.14
CA LEU A 188 -19.78 7.70 -7.77
C LEU A 188 -19.26 9.13 -7.69
N SER A 189 -18.28 9.49 -8.52
CA SER A 189 -17.79 10.87 -8.60
C SER A 189 -18.87 11.81 -9.12
N ASP A 190 -19.61 11.40 -10.15
CA ASP A 190 -20.72 12.17 -10.72
C ASP A 190 -21.87 12.33 -9.71
N TRP A 191 -22.21 11.28 -8.96
CA TRP A 191 -23.20 11.33 -7.89
C TRP A 191 -22.78 12.25 -6.74
N ASN A 192 -21.51 12.21 -6.33
CA ASN A 192 -21.00 13.13 -5.30
C ASN A 192 -21.15 14.59 -5.72
N MET A 193 -20.89 14.92 -6.99
CA MET A 193 -21.09 16.27 -7.52
C MET A 193 -22.58 16.67 -7.48
N LYS A 194 -23.48 15.79 -7.92
CA LYS A 194 -24.94 16.03 -7.89
C LYS A 194 -25.48 16.20 -6.47
N ILE A 195 -25.02 15.40 -5.51
CA ILE A 195 -25.46 15.50 -4.10
C ILE A 195 -25.02 16.83 -3.49
N LEU A 196 -23.81 17.30 -3.82
CA LEU A 196 -23.32 18.59 -3.35
C LEU A 196 -24.16 19.74 -3.90
N ASP A 197 -24.51 19.68 -5.20
CA ASP A 197 -25.34 20.68 -5.87
C ASP A 197 -26.78 20.71 -5.31
N HIS A 198 -27.40 19.54 -5.13
CA HIS A 198 -28.76 19.43 -4.56
C HIS A 198 -28.81 19.89 -3.09
N SER A 199 -27.81 19.53 -2.29
CA SER A 199 -27.71 19.96 -0.88
C SER A 199 -27.60 21.49 -0.75
N LEU A 200 -26.87 22.14 -1.65
CA LEU A 200 -26.74 23.60 -1.64
C LEU A 200 -28.06 24.29 -2.00
N GLU A 201 -28.74 23.81 -3.04
CA GLU A 201 -29.97 24.42 -3.56
C GLU A 201 -31.17 24.23 -2.62
N GLU A 202 -31.34 23.02 -2.07
CA GLU A 202 -32.46 22.69 -1.17
C GLU A 202 -32.32 23.38 0.20
N LYS A 203 -31.09 23.50 0.71
CA LYS A 203 -30.76 24.19 1.98
C LYS A 203 -30.96 25.71 1.91
N THR A 204 -30.76 26.32 0.74
CA THR A 204 -31.06 27.75 0.53
C THR A 204 -32.55 28.06 0.46
N ASN A 205 -33.35 27.14 -0.10
CA ASN A 205 -34.80 27.37 -0.30
C ASN A 205 -35.61 27.14 0.99
N LEU A 206 -35.32 26.07 1.75
CA LEU A 206 -36.09 25.69 2.94
C LEU A 206 -36.02 26.67 4.12
N LEU A 207 -34.95 27.47 4.20
CA LEU A 207 -34.77 28.46 5.28
C LEU A 207 -35.17 29.88 4.86
N SER A 208 -35.55 30.08 3.60
CA SER A 208 -35.97 31.39 3.07
C SER A 208 -37.49 31.57 3.09
N GLU A 209 -38.26 30.48 3.06
CA GLU A 209 -39.72 30.54 2.99
C GLU A 209 -40.36 30.46 4.38
N LEU A 210 -41.37 31.30 4.60
CA LEU A 210 -42.18 31.24 5.81
C LEU A 210 -43.10 30.00 5.70
N PRO A 211 -43.22 29.16 6.75
CA PRO A 211 -44.12 28.01 6.70
C PRO A 211 -45.55 28.46 6.39
N THR A 212 -46.16 27.86 5.37
CA THR A 212 -47.50 28.20 4.90
C THR A 212 -48.54 28.05 6.01
N GLU A 213 -48.30 27.13 6.96
CA GLU A 213 -49.11 26.90 8.16
C GLU A 213 -49.13 28.10 9.12
N LEU A 214 -48.02 28.85 9.19
CA LEU A 214 -47.88 30.02 10.05
C LEU A 214 -48.50 31.26 9.41
N GLU A 215 -48.45 31.33 8.08
CA GLU A 215 -49.06 32.40 7.29
C GLU A 215 -50.60 32.29 7.29
N ALA A 216 -51.12 31.07 7.08
CA ALA A 216 -52.55 30.75 7.05
C ALA A 216 -53.22 30.70 8.44
N LEU A 217 -52.46 30.87 9.54
CA LEU A 217 -53.00 30.78 10.88
C LEU A 217 -53.96 31.95 11.18
N ASP A 218 -55.22 31.62 11.43
CA ASP A 218 -56.26 32.59 11.79
C ASP A 218 -56.14 32.92 13.29
N CYS A 219 -55.39 33.98 13.60
CA CYS A 219 -55.09 34.36 14.98
C CYS A 219 -56.02 35.48 15.46
N PRO A 220 -56.80 35.28 16.54
CA PRO A 220 -57.71 36.31 17.07
C PRO A 220 -56.99 37.54 17.66
N TYR A 221 -55.66 37.46 17.86
CA TYR A 221 -54.84 38.54 18.40
C TYR A 221 -53.66 38.87 17.46
N PRO A 222 -53.76 39.94 16.66
CA PRO A 222 -52.74 40.31 15.67
C PRO A 222 -51.33 40.52 16.24
N GLU A 223 -51.23 41.14 17.43
CA GLU A 223 -49.96 41.40 18.11
C GLU A 223 -49.25 40.12 18.55
N LEU A 224 -50.01 39.05 18.83
CA LEU A 224 -49.43 37.75 19.17
C LEU A 224 -48.93 37.04 17.90
N LYS A 225 -49.68 37.14 16.80
CA LYS A 225 -49.24 36.60 15.49
C LYS A 225 -47.94 37.27 15.04
N SER A 226 -47.84 38.60 15.14
CA SER A 226 -46.62 39.33 14.78
C SER A 226 -45.42 38.97 15.68
N ALA A 227 -45.63 38.81 16.99
CA ALA A 227 -44.58 38.40 17.92
C ALA A 227 -44.05 36.98 17.61
N ILE A 228 -44.94 36.03 17.33
CA ILE A 228 -44.55 34.65 16.97
C ILE A 228 -43.81 34.62 15.63
N LEU A 229 -44.29 35.37 14.64
CA LEU A 229 -43.61 35.50 13.34
C LEU A 229 -42.20 36.08 13.49
N ASN A 230 -42.06 37.12 14.32
CA ASN A 230 -40.77 37.75 14.54
C ASN A 230 -39.79 36.81 15.28
N GLU A 231 -40.25 36.09 16.31
CA GLU A 231 -39.43 35.07 16.98
C GLU A 231 -39.03 33.93 16.04
N PHE A 232 -39.94 33.48 15.18
CA PHE A 232 -39.63 32.49 14.16
C PHE A 232 -38.55 32.98 13.20
N CYS A 233 -38.69 34.18 12.65
CA CYS A 233 -37.67 34.79 11.77
C CYS A 233 -36.31 34.92 12.48
N ASN A 234 -36.30 35.37 13.74
CA ASN A 234 -35.09 35.49 14.54
C ASN A 234 -34.41 34.13 14.78
N PHE A 235 -35.21 33.09 15.02
CA PHE A 235 -34.73 31.73 15.20
C PHE A 235 -34.12 31.20 13.89
N THR A 236 -34.84 31.31 12.78
CA THR A 236 -34.39 30.89 11.45
C THR A 236 -33.07 31.57 11.07
N GLU A 237 -32.95 32.89 11.27
CA GLU A 237 -31.70 33.62 11.03
C GLU A 237 -30.53 33.13 11.90
N LYS A 238 -30.80 32.82 13.17
CA LYS A 238 -29.77 32.30 14.09
C LYS A 238 -29.28 30.92 13.67
N TYR A 239 -30.18 30.04 13.25
CA TYR A 239 -29.81 28.72 12.75
C TYR A 239 -29.09 28.80 11.40
N ARG A 240 -29.54 29.68 10.50
CA ARG A 240 -28.86 29.94 9.23
C ARG A 240 -27.41 30.37 9.44
N LYS A 241 -27.15 31.29 10.38
CA LYS A 241 -25.77 31.68 10.74
C LYS A 241 -24.93 30.52 11.26
N LYS A 242 -25.46 29.72 12.17
CA LYS A 242 -24.76 28.52 12.69
C LYS A 242 -24.43 27.52 11.58
N LEU A 243 -25.35 27.36 10.63
CA LEU A 243 -25.21 26.47 9.50
C LEU A 243 -24.09 26.95 8.56
N GLN A 244 -24.05 28.25 8.27
CA GLN A 244 -22.97 28.88 7.49
C GLN A 244 -21.60 28.76 8.16
N ASP A 245 -21.54 28.91 9.49
CA ASP A 245 -20.30 28.74 10.24
C ASP A 245 -19.82 27.27 10.19
N ALA A 246 -20.74 26.30 10.27
CA ALA A 246 -20.42 24.88 10.12
C ALA A 246 -19.93 24.54 8.70
N ASP A 247 -20.55 25.10 7.66
CA ASP A 247 -20.12 24.92 6.28
C ASP A 247 -18.70 25.46 6.05
N ARG A 248 -18.38 26.65 6.60
CA ARG A 248 -17.01 27.21 6.56
C ARG A 248 -15.99 26.30 7.25
N GLN A 249 -16.36 25.72 8.40
CA GLN A 249 -15.49 24.78 9.10
C GLN A 249 -15.24 23.50 8.29
N LEU A 250 -16.26 23.02 7.56
CA LEU A 250 -16.11 21.88 6.66
C LEU A 250 -15.20 22.22 5.47
N GLU A 251 -15.38 23.39 4.84
CA GLU A 251 -14.49 23.86 3.76
C GLU A 251 -13.02 23.91 4.19
N ASP A 252 -12.74 24.38 5.41
CA ASP A 252 -11.38 24.41 5.97
C ASP A 252 -10.79 23.00 6.22
N ILE A 253 -11.63 21.98 6.46
CA ILE A 253 -11.18 20.58 6.66
C ILE A 253 -10.85 19.91 5.31
N PHE A 254 -11.54 20.28 4.23
CA PHE A 254 -11.30 19.73 2.89
C PHE A 254 -10.17 20.42 2.12
N ARG A 255 -9.56 21.47 2.69
CA ARG A 255 -8.44 22.23 2.13
C ARG A 255 -7.08 21.67 2.54
#